data_AF-A0A1E4DQJ3-F1
#
_entry.id   AF-A0A1E4DQJ3-F1
#
_cell.length_a   1.000
_cell.length_b   1.000
_cell.length_c   1.000
_cell.angle_alpha   90.00
_cell.angle_beta   90.00
_cell.angle_gamma   90.00
#
_symmetry.space_group_name_H-M   'P 1'
#
loop_
_entity.id
_entity.type
_entity.pdbx_description
1 polymer ?
#
loop_
_entity_poly.entity_id
_entity_poly.type
_entity_poly.pdbx_seq_one_letter_code
_entity_poly.pdbx_strand_id
1 'polypeptide(L)'
;MNRYLTIVVAGWLLAGWAGCAADAPSSNSRPAAIAQTDEATAQSQTDEVQGRGVTPKPLRPGLTSPQVLTPIPFTPNTPSNPPAFGVLPGDFAIRSYLKNTPLTARDGGHHSLDAVITLDSVIGPNQRFRLATVQPDYTTIQTSGGYFVSAVGGLGGLPNTTQGVQTELQTPQRDIALFRIDGPSAAGTFTIKTYDGHFLTALGGGGKSTDAFHTDAVQANTWEYYYFLKCGDLGSGYQYAIRPTGTGNIPGKGDFVSYLTALNGGGMASQAITAFSGLQAGSRFRLLRQSDGSYALQTSNGVNYLTAVGGGGIASGDNLHTDARQVQAWEKFKIVEQPNCSYTIQTVSGFYLAVGPGSSSISTRISDPNAAPSIGYNAKFELIMVGL
;
A
#
# COMPACT_ATOMS: atom_id res chain seq x y z
N MET A 1 12.24 48.59 -41.67
CA MET A 1 10.95 49.19 -41.24
C MET A 1 9.81 48.22 -41.58
N ASN A 2 8.72 48.29 -40.83
CA ASN A 2 7.63 47.30 -40.78
C ASN A 2 7.04 46.93 -42.15
N ARG A 3 6.74 45.64 -42.33
CA ARG A 3 5.42 45.17 -42.78
C ARG A 3 5.00 43.96 -41.94
N TYR A 4 3.88 44.09 -41.24
CA TYR A 4 3.26 42.99 -40.50
C TYR A 4 2.48 42.09 -41.48
N LEU A 5 2.42 40.79 -41.19
CA LEU A 5 1.53 39.86 -41.88
C LEU A 5 0.39 39.46 -40.94
N THR A 6 -0.85 39.71 -41.36
CA THR A 6 -2.07 39.41 -40.59
C THR A 6 -2.40 37.91 -40.67
N ILE A 7 -2.75 37.29 -39.55
CA ILE A 7 -3.43 36.00 -39.51
C ILE A 7 -4.80 36.20 -38.85
N VAL A 8 -5.85 35.67 -39.49
CA VAL A 8 -7.24 35.85 -39.07
C VAL A 8 -7.63 34.78 -38.05
N VAL A 9 -8.18 35.20 -36.92
CA VAL A 9 -8.82 34.31 -35.94
C VAL A 9 -10.32 34.24 -36.24
N ALA A 10 -10.80 33.08 -36.70
CA ALA A 10 -12.23 32.83 -36.90
C ALA A 10 -12.85 32.34 -35.57
N GLY A 11 -13.48 33.24 -34.82
CA GLY A 11 -14.23 32.90 -33.62
C GLY A 11 -15.59 32.26 -33.94
N TRP A 12 -16.03 31.33 -33.09
CA TRP A 12 -17.40 30.81 -33.09
C TRP A 12 -18.12 31.25 -31.82
N LEU A 13 -19.25 31.93 -31.97
CA LEU A 13 -20.18 32.20 -30.87
C LEU A 13 -21.23 31.09 -30.77
N LEU A 14 -21.50 30.65 -29.54
CA LEU A 14 -22.82 30.15 -29.15
C LEU A 14 -23.16 30.69 -27.75
N ALA A 15 -24.25 31.44 -27.66
CA ALA A 15 -25.02 31.57 -26.42
C ALA A 15 -25.83 30.27 -26.21
N GLY A 16 -26.22 29.87 -25.01
CA GLY A 16 -26.18 30.59 -23.74
C GLY A 16 -27.59 30.65 -23.14
N TRP A 17 -27.86 29.80 -22.16
CA TRP A 17 -29.13 29.73 -21.42
C TRP A 17 -28.82 29.74 -19.92
N ALA A 18 -29.64 30.46 -19.15
CA ALA A 18 -29.47 30.61 -17.71
C ALA A 18 -30.40 29.66 -16.92
N GLY A 19 -29.93 29.24 -15.75
CA GLY A 19 -30.71 28.50 -14.74
C GLY A 19 -30.22 28.92 -13.34
N CYS A 20 -31.16 29.09 -12.40
CA CYS A 20 -30.87 29.70 -11.09
C CYS A 20 -30.35 28.67 -10.06
N ALA A 21 -29.92 29.20 -8.91
CA ALA A 21 -29.22 28.46 -7.85
C ALA A 21 -30.15 27.89 -6.74
N ALA A 22 -29.53 27.30 -5.71
CA ALA A 22 -30.10 26.58 -4.56
C ALA A 22 -30.60 25.14 -4.91
N ASP A 23 -30.59 24.18 -3.99
CA ASP A 23 -30.41 24.26 -2.53
C ASP A 23 -29.62 23.07 -1.93
N ALA A 24 -29.30 23.11 -0.64
CA ALA A 24 -28.61 22.02 0.07
C ALA A 24 -29.58 21.03 0.76
N PRO A 25 -29.23 19.74 0.90
CA PRO A 25 -30.04 18.78 1.65
C PRO A 25 -29.81 18.95 3.16
N SER A 26 -30.83 19.41 3.88
CA SER A 26 -30.83 19.56 5.33
C SER A 26 -31.36 18.29 6.05
N SER A 27 -31.28 18.29 7.38
CA SER A 27 -31.64 17.16 8.24
C SER A 27 -33.14 16.79 8.19
N ASN A 28 -33.45 15.52 7.91
CA ASN A 28 -34.78 14.96 8.19
C ASN A 28 -35.00 14.78 9.70
N SER A 29 -36.13 15.24 10.22
CA SER A 29 -36.58 14.89 11.58
C SER A 29 -38.10 15.02 11.75
N ARG A 30 -38.67 14.19 12.65
CA ARG A 30 -40.05 14.25 13.18
C ARG A 30 -41.16 13.84 12.18
N PRO A 31 -42.41 13.60 12.65
CA PRO A 31 -42.70 12.55 13.62
C PRO A 31 -43.98 11.73 13.28
N ALA A 32 -44.13 10.56 13.90
CA ALA A 32 -45.44 9.91 14.06
C ALA A 32 -45.53 9.24 15.43
N ALA A 33 -46.69 9.35 16.08
CA ALA A 33 -47.00 8.80 17.40
C ALA A 33 -48.52 8.60 17.53
N ILE A 34 -48.98 8.07 18.67
CA ILE A 34 -50.36 7.66 19.00
C ILE A 34 -50.74 6.28 18.37
N ALA A 35 -51.42 5.37 19.07
CA ALA A 35 -51.16 4.70 20.36
C ALA A 35 -52.43 3.93 20.81
N GLN A 36 -52.28 2.69 21.29
CA GLN A 36 -53.23 1.89 22.11
C GLN A 36 -52.66 0.44 22.22
N THR A 37 -52.70 -0.30 23.34
CA THR A 37 -52.92 0.01 24.78
C THR A 37 -52.40 -1.20 25.61
N ASP A 38 -52.07 -0.95 26.89
CA ASP A 38 -52.12 -1.79 28.13
C ASP A 38 -52.51 -3.30 28.02
N GLU A 39 -52.02 -4.27 28.82
CA GLU A 39 -51.04 -4.37 29.95
C GLU A 39 -50.51 -5.87 29.99
N ALA A 40 -49.86 -6.54 30.98
CA ALA A 40 -49.50 -6.33 32.39
C ALA A 40 -48.30 -7.23 32.85
N THR A 41 -47.84 -7.04 34.10
CA THR A 41 -47.21 -8.05 35.03
C THR A 41 -46.02 -8.96 34.62
N ALA A 42 -44.81 -8.55 35.04
CA ALA A 42 -43.94 -9.19 36.07
C ALA A 42 -43.50 -10.70 36.07
N GLN A 43 -42.18 -10.87 36.32
CA GLN A 43 -41.48 -11.88 37.17
C GLN A 43 -41.26 -13.36 36.76
N SER A 44 -40.06 -13.62 36.22
CA SER A 44 -38.97 -14.49 36.76
C SER A 44 -39.27 -15.68 37.73
N GLN A 45 -38.93 -16.90 37.29
CA GLN A 45 -38.32 -18.03 38.03
C GLN A 45 -37.32 -18.70 37.04
N THR A 46 -36.09 -19.18 37.34
CA THR A 46 -35.48 -20.04 38.38
C THR A 46 -35.96 -21.49 38.39
N ASP A 47 -35.09 -22.40 37.93
CA ASP A 47 -35.16 -23.85 38.20
C ASP A 47 -33.74 -24.39 38.52
N GLU A 48 -33.63 -25.10 39.64
CA GLU A 48 -32.60 -26.12 39.88
C GLU A 48 -33.14 -27.47 39.33
N VAL A 49 -32.42 -28.59 39.18
CA VAL A 49 -31.82 -29.43 40.24
C VAL A 49 -30.86 -30.47 39.62
N GLN A 50 -29.95 -30.95 40.47
CA GLN A 50 -29.00 -32.06 40.31
C GLN A 50 -29.65 -33.39 39.82
N GLY A 51 -28.94 -34.41 39.34
CA GLY A 51 -27.50 -34.65 39.19
C GLY A 51 -27.20 -36.17 39.23
N ARG A 52 -25.93 -36.58 39.07
CA ARG A 52 -25.50 -37.98 39.30
C ARG A 52 -24.04 -38.05 39.74
N GLY A 53 -23.79 -38.45 40.99
CA GLY A 53 -22.45 -38.64 41.54
C GLY A 53 -22.05 -40.10 41.66
N VAL A 54 -20.74 -40.36 41.68
CA VAL A 54 -20.12 -41.63 42.12
C VAL A 54 -18.96 -41.26 43.06
N THR A 55 -18.65 -42.13 44.02
CA THR A 55 -17.98 -41.78 45.29
C THR A 55 -16.45 -41.62 45.24
N PRO A 56 -15.88 -40.81 46.17
CA PRO A 56 -14.44 -40.60 46.29
C PRO A 56 -13.73 -41.75 47.04
N LYS A 57 -12.40 -41.85 46.85
CA LYS A 57 -11.52 -42.81 47.54
C LYS A 57 -10.51 -42.04 48.43
N PRO A 58 -10.31 -42.42 49.70
CA PRO A 58 -9.54 -41.61 50.65
C PRO A 58 -8.02 -41.71 50.41
N LEU A 59 -7.31 -40.58 50.62
CA LEU A 59 -5.86 -40.50 50.69
C LEU A 59 -5.39 -40.19 52.11
N ARG A 60 -4.16 -40.62 52.43
CA ARG A 60 -3.57 -40.62 53.78
C ARG A 60 -2.62 -39.42 53.94
N PRO A 61 -2.64 -38.68 55.06
CA PRO A 61 -1.79 -37.49 55.23
C PRO A 61 -0.34 -37.85 55.59
N GLY A 62 0.62 -37.06 55.08
CA GLY A 62 2.06 -37.14 55.39
C GLY A 62 2.83 -35.96 54.80
N LEU A 63 3.73 -35.36 55.60
CA LEU A 63 4.52 -34.16 55.32
C LEU A 63 5.46 -34.37 54.09
N THR A 64 5.91 -33.35 53.33
CA THR A 64 6.78 -32.24 53.79
C THR A 64 6.86 -31.02 52.84
N SER A 65 7.31 -29.89 53.41
CA SER A 65 7.98 -28.72 52.80
C SER A 65 7.24 -27.87 51.73
N PRO A 66 7.05 -26.54 51.97
CA PRO A 66 6.53 -25.62 50.95
C PRO A 66 7.63 -25.19 49.97
N GLN A 67 7.36 -25.29 48.66
CA GLN A 67 8.11 -24.56 47.64
C GLN A 67 7.51 -23.17 47.44
N VAL A 68 8.38 -22.16 47.30
CA VAL A 68 7.97 -20.77 47.04
C VAL A 68 7.48 -20.66 45.60
N LEU A 69 6.18 -20.43 45.41
CA LEU A 69 5.59 -20.15 44.11
C LEU A 69 5.95 -18.73 43.67
N THR A 70 6.98 -18.60 42.84
CA THR A 70 7.22 -17.38 42.06
C THR A 70 6.07 -17.16 41.08
N PRO A 71 5.44 -15.97 41.02
CA PRO A 71 4.35 -15.72 40.08
C PRO A 71 4.87 -15.79 38.64
N ILE A 72 4.26 -16.63 37.81
CA ILE A 72 4.52 -16.69 36.37
C ILE A 72 3.97 -15.40 35.76
N PRO A 73 4.79 -14.59 35.05
CA PRO A 73 4.28 -13.39 34.39
C PRO A 73 3.34 -13.78 33.26
N PHE A 74 2.12 -13.23 33.27
CA PHE A 74 1.19 -13.36 32.14
C PHE A 74 1.79 -12.67 30.92
N THR A 75 2.20 -13.44 29.91
CA THR A 75 2.54 -12.92 28.58
C THR A 75 1.23 -12.66 27.82
N PRO A 76 0.90 -11.42 27.44
CA PRO A 76 -0.22 -11.16 26.55
C PRO A 76 0.11 -11.72 25.17
N ASN A 77 -0.65 -12.71 24.71
CA ASN A 77 -0.54 -13.22 23.34
C ASN A 77 -1.19 -12.25 22.35
N THR A 78 -0.65 -11.04 22.23
CA THR A 78 -0.82 -10.23 21.02
C THR A 78 -0.01 -10.87 19.90
N PRO A 79 -0.60 -11.17 18.72
CA PRO A 79 0.19 -11.49 17.55
C PRO A 79 0.95 -10.22 17.15
N SER A 80 2.25 -10.16 17.46
CA SER A 80 3.13 -9.12 16.97
C SER A 80 3.20 -9.24 15.45
N ASN A 81 2.40 -8.43 14.75
CA ASN A 81 2.58 -8.19 13.32
C ASN A 81 4.02 -7.66 13.19
N PRO A 82 4.96 -8.42 12.58
CA PRO A 82 6.36 -8.03 12.58
C PRO A 82 6.55 -6.70 11.84
N PRO A 83 7.69 -6.00 12.02
CA PRO A 83 8.01 -4.86 11.17
C PRO A 83 7.89 -5.29 9.70
N ALA A 84 7.07 -4.59 8.92
CA ALA A 84 6.79 -4.96 7.53
C ALA A 84 8.04 -4.94 6.63
N PHE A 85 9.13 -4.35 7.14
CA PHE A 85 10.33 -3.95 6.41
C PHE A 85 11.59 -4.21 7.24
N GLY A 86 12.74 -4.32 6.58
CA GLY A 86 14.06 -4.25 7.21
C GLY A 86 14.76 -2.93 6.86
N VAL A 87 16.09 -2.93 6.75
CA VAL A 87 16.79 -1.89 5.97
C VAL A 87 16.30 -2.03 4.53
N LEU A 88 15.57 -1.05 4.01
CA LEU A 88 15.06 -1.10 2.64
C LEU A 88 16.07 -0.48 1.66
N PRO A 89 16.19 -1.01 0.43
CA PRO A 89 17.07 -0.46 -0.59
C PRO A 89 16.47 0.82 -1.18
N GLY A 90 17.30 1.72 -1.73
CA GLY A 90 16.88 2.93 -2.45
C GLY A 90 15.89 3.83 -1.68
N ASP A 91 14.98 4.47 -2.43
CA ASP A 91 13.95 5.37 -1.86
C ASP A 91 12.54 4.81 -2.10
N PHE A 92 11.52 5.50 -1.58
CA PHE A 92 10.11 5.19 -1.68
C PHE A 92 9.28 6.45 -1.92
N ALA A 93 8.15 6.30 -2.61
CA ALA A 93 7.12 7.33 -2.68
C ALA A 93 5.85 6.84 -2.00
N ILE A 94 5.30 7.64 -1.10
CA ILE A 94 4.06 7.34 -0.37
C ILE A 94 2.96 8.15 -1.04
N ARG A 95 1.89 7.53 -1.55
CA ARG A 95 0.72 8.22 -2.12
C ARG A 95 -0.52 7.98 -1.28
N SER A 96 -1.37 8.98 -1.06
CA SER A 96 -2.68 8.78 -0.42
C SER A 96 -3.57 7.88 -1.29
N TYR A 97 -4.37 7.02 -0.67
CA TYR A 97 -5.24 6.08 -1.40
C TYR A 97 -6.33 6.79 -2.22
N LEU A 98 -7.12 7.66 -1.57
CA LEU A 98 -8.34 8.21 -2.16
C LEU A 98 -8.10 9.15 -3.36
N LYS A 99 -7.06 9.98 -3.33
CA LYS A 99 -6.72 10.90 -4.45
C LYS A 99 -5.46 10.51 -5.24
N ASN A 100 -4.75 9.46 -4.84
CA ASN A 100 -3.49 9.01 -5.47
C ASN A 100 -2.39 10.10 -5.52
N THR A 101 -2.44 11.08 -4.62
CA THR A 101 -1.46 12.18 -4.54
C THR A 101 -0.25 11.79 -3.66
N PRO A 102 1.01 11.91 -4.14
CA PRO A 102 2.18 11.72 -3.30
C PRO A 102 2.26 12.68 -2.11
N LEU A 103 2.76 12.15 -0.99
CA LEU A 103 3.37 12.93 0.08
C LEU A 103 4.57 13.70 -0.50
N THR A 104 4.69 14.96 -0.12
CA THR A 104 5.77 15.86 -0.54
C THR A 104 6.36 16.53 0.69
N ALA A 105 7.63 16.28 1.00
CA ALA A 105 8.36 17.08 1.99
C ALA A 105 8.62 18.47 1.38
N ARG A 106 8.03 19.52 1.96
CA ARG A 106 8.24 20.90 1.46
C ARG A 106 9.75 21.21 1.49
N ASP A 107 10.25 21.75 0.38
CA ASP A 107 11.65 22.13 0.14
C ASP A 107 12.71 21.07 0.54
N GLY A 108 12.31 19.80 0.62
CA GLY A 108 13.14 18.66 1.03
C GLY A 108 13.17 18.38 2.53
N GLY A 109 12.51 19.18 3.38
CA GLY A 109 12.43 19.01 4.84
C GLY A 109 12.63 20.33 5.60
N HIS A 110 12.87 20.25 6.92
CA HIS A 110 13.15 21.39 7.80
C HIS A 110 12.01 22.41 7.96
N HIS A 111 10.76 21.93 8.04
CA HIS A 111 9.60 22.76 8.36
C HIS A 111 8.82 22.19 9.56
N SER A 112 8.26 23.08 10.39
CA SER A 112 7.21 22.77 11.37
C SER A 112 5.80 22.91 10.76
N LEU A 113 5.58 23.97 9.98
CA LEU A 113 4.25 24.33 9.44
C LEU A 113 4.03 23.73 8.06
N ASP A 114 2.97 22.94 7.89
CA ASP A 114 2.61 22.23 6.63
C ASP A 114 3.79 21.47 6.01
N ALA A 115 4.58 20.80 6.84
CA ALA A 115 5.90 20.29 6.47
C ALA A 115 5.87 19.14 5.44
N VAL A 116 4.76 18.39 5.42
CA VAL A 116 4.46 17.39 4.40
C VAL A 116 3.11 17.75 3.79
N ILE A 117 3.06 17.87 2.47
CA ILE A 117 1.85 18.22 1.71
C ILE A 117 1.44 17.09 0.76
N THR A 118 0.25 17.19 0.16
CA THR A 118 -0.33 16.20 -0.76
C THR A 118 -0.91 16.83 -2.03
N LEU A 119 -0.43 18.00 -2.45
CA LEU A 119 -0.96 18.69 -3.64
C LEU A 119 -0.41 18.11 -4.95
N ASP A 120 0.85 17.67 -4.97
CA ASP A 120 1.56 17.33 -6.20
C ASP A 120 1.04 16.04 -6.86
N SER A 121 1.28 15.92 -8.17
CA SER A 121 0.88 14.78 -9.00
C SER A 121 2.07 14.05 -9.67
N VAL A 122 3.29 14.55 -9.45
CA VAL A 122 4.55 14.04 -10.02
C VAL A 122 5.49 13.70 -8.87
N ILE A 123 6.22 12.58 -8.98
CA ILE A 123 7.18 12.15 -7.96
C ILE A 123 8.58 12.59 -8.39
N GLY A 124 8.98 13.77 -7.92
CA GLY A 124 10.34 14.29 -8.00
C GLY A 124 11.16 13.98 -6.73
N PRO A 125 12.24 14.72 -6.47
CA PRO A 125 13.11 14.50 -5.29
C PRO A 125 12.37 14.64 -3.96
N ASN A 126 11.45 15.60 -3.84
CA ASN A 126 10.77 15.92 -2.57
C ASN A 126 9.63 14.94 -2.22
N GLN A 127 9.28 14.07 -3.16
CA GLN A 127 8.31 12.97 -2.99
C GLN A 127 9.02 11.61 -2.78
N ARG A 128 10.36 11.60 -2.70
CA ARG A 128 11.17 10.43 -2.37
C ARG A 128 11.59 10.50 -0.90
N PHE A 129 11.31 9.41 -0.20
CA PHE A 129 11.63 9.21 1.21
C PHE A 129 12.45 7.95 1.39
N ARG A 130 13.39 7.94 2.34
CA ARG A 130 14.06 6.71 2.78
C ARG A 130 13.33 6.14 3.98
N LEU A 131 13.18 4.82 3.97
CA LEU A 131 12.49 4.08 5.02
C LEU A 131 13.49 3.15 5.70
N ALA A 132 13.62 3.29 7.01
CA ALA A 132 14.51 2.46 7.81
C ALA A 132 13.77 1.92 9.04
N THR A 133 13.82 0.60 9.24
CA THR A 133 13.20 -0.07 10.37
C THR A 133 13.97 0.18 11.66
N VAL A 134 13.24 0.50 12.73
CA VAL A 134 13.73 0.62 14.11
C VAL A 134 13.07 -0.49 14.92
N GLN A 135 13.89 -1.35 15.54
CA GLN A 135 13.39 -2.54 16.24
C GLN A 135 12.56 -2.15 17.48
N PRO A 136 11.50 -2.90 17.82
CA PRO A 136 11.01 -4.09 17.12
C PRO A 136 10.18 -3.76 15.87
N ASP A 137 9.15 -2.90 15.96
CA ASP A 137 8.04 -2.83 15.00
C ASP A 137 7.95 -1.50 14.21
N TYR A 138 8.91 -0.57 14.40
CA TYR A 138 8.80 0.81 13.91
C TYR A 138 9.55 1.05 12.59
N THR A 139 9.18 2.10 11.88
CA THR A 139 9.85 2.61 10.68
C THR A 139 9.96 4.13 10.76
N THR A 140 11.14 4.66 10.41
CA THR A 140 11.40 6.10 10.29
C THR A 140 11.26 6.51 8.83
N ILE A 141 10.66 7.69 8.59
CA ILE A 141 10.46 8.24 7.25
C ILE A 141 11.38 9.46 7.07
N GLN A 142 12.50 9.28 6.38
CA GLN A 142 13.48 10.35 6.13
C GLN A 142 13.21 11.04 4.78
N THR A 143 13.24 12.36 4.75
CA THR A 143 13.08 13.21 3.57
C THR A 143 14.35 13.27 2.71
N SER A 144 14.23 13.75 1.47
CA SER A 144 15.37 13.97 0.56
C SER A 144 16.45 14.91 1.12
N GLY A 145 16.07 15.91 1.92
CA GLY A 145 16.98 16.81 2.63
C GLY A 145 17.61 16.22 3.90
N GLY A 146 17.33 14.96 4.24
CA GLY A 146 17.93 14.25 5.38
C GLY A 146 17.19 14.39 6.72
N TYR A 147 16.07 15.12 6.76
CA TYR A 147 15.25 15.30 7.94
C TYR A 147 14.25 14.14 8.12
N PHE A 148 13.66 13.99 9.30
CA PHE A 148 12.67 12.96 9.59
C PHE A 148 11.26 13.56 9.71
N VAL A 149 10.31 12.96 9.00
CA VAL A 149 8.89 13.19 9.26
C VAL A 149 8.62 12.76 10.71
N SER A 150 7.83 13.55 11.43
CA SER A 150 7.44 13.27 12.80
C SER A 150 6.06 13.83 13.12
N ALA A 151 5.33 13.17 14.01
CA ALA A 151 4.02 13.62 14.48
C ALA A 151 4.18 14.80 15.45
N VAL A 152 3.44 15.88 15.22
CA VAL A 152 3.34 17.00 16.16
C VAL A 152 2.53 16.55 17.38
N GLY A 153 2.96 16.93 18.59
CA GLY A 153 2.41 16.43 19.85
C GLY A 153 2.83 15.00 20.23
N GLY A 154 3.21 14.18 19.24
CA GLY A 154 3.94 12.92 19.44
C GLY A 154 3.14 11.68 19.87
N LEU A 155 1.97 11.87 20.47
CA LEU A 155 1.10 10.81 21.02
C LEU A 155 -0.35 10.98 20.54
N GLY A 156 -0.52 11.11 19.22
CA GLY A 156 -1.74 11.58 18.58
C GLY A 156 -2.03 13.07 18.86
N GLY A 157 -2.28 13.85 17.81
CA GLY A 157 -2.76 15.22 17.99
C GLY A 157 -4.13 15.23 18.67
N LEU A 158 -4.48 16.29 19.40
CA LEU A 158 -5.87 16.49 19.85
C LEU A 158 -6.79 16.52 18.61
N PRO A 159 -8.06 16.11 18.71
CA PRO A 159 -8.95 16.06 17.53
C PRO A 159 -9.03 17.40 16.78
N ASN A 160 -8.73 17.38 15.48
CA ASN A 160 -8.57 18.56 14.62
C ASN A 160 -7.41 19.51 15.00
N THR A 161 -6.32 19.00 15.57
CA THR A 161 -5.06 19.76 15.67
C THR A 161 -4.51 19.97 14.27
N THR A 162 -4.46 21.24 13.83
CA THR A 162 -3.84 21.62 12.57
C THR A 162 -2.35 21.23 12.57
N GLN A 163 -1.84 20.83 11.40
CA GLN A 163 -0.42 20.48 11.21
C GLN A 163 0.03 19.26 12.02
N GLY A 164 -0.63 18.11 11.85
CA GLY A 164 -0.29 16.86 12.55
C GLY A 164 1.12 16.30 12.30
N VAL A 165 1.88 16.81 11.31
CA VAL A 165 3.26 16.38 11.02
C VAL A 165 4.23 17.52 10.69
N GLN A 166 5.48 17.34 11.14
CA GLN A 166 6.62 18.23 10.95
C GLN A 166 7.86 17.48 10.39
N THR A 167 8.87 18.20 9.91
CA THR A 167 10.13 17.67 9.35
C THR A 167 11.38 18.34 9.93
N GLU A 168 11.37 18.72 11.21
CA GLU A 168 12.48 19.45 11.85
C GLU A 168 13.62 18.54 12.36
N LEU A 169 13.34 17.26 12.66
CA LEU A 169 14.30 16.36 13.27
C LEU A 169 15.39 15.90 12.29
N GLN A 170 16.66 16.00 12.71
CA GLN A 170 17.81 15.44 11.97
C GLN A 170 18.24 14.05 12.47
N THR A 171 17.66 13.56 13.57
CA THR A 171 17.89 12.20 14.09
C THR A 171 16.56 11.54 14.48
N PRO A 172 16.42 10.21 14.30
CA PRO A 172 15.16 9.50 14.56
C PRO A 172 14.95 9.10 16.03
N GLN A 173 15.79 9.56 16.96
CA GLN A 173 15.84 9.07 18.36
C GLN A 173 14.75 9.66 19.26
N ARG A 174 13.53 9.84 18.74
CA ARG A 174 12.35 10.24 19.50
C ARG A 174 11.14 9.50 18.96
N ASP A 175 10.32 9.00 19.87
CA ASP A 175 9.04 8.30 19.63
C ASP A 175 8.20 9.00 18.55
N ILE A 176 8.20 10.34 18.55
CA ILE A 176 7.47 11.19 17.59
C ILE A 176 7.86 10.98 16.12
N ALA A 177 9.03 10.40 15.83
CA ALA A 177 9.52 10.05 14.48
C ALA A 177 9.41 8.55 14.15
N LEU A 178 8.87 7.74 15.08
CA LEU A 178 8.69 6.31 14.93
C LEU A 178 7.25 6.01 14.51
N PHE A 179 7.07 5.53 13.28
CA PHE A 179 5.76 5.13 12.78
C PHE A 179 5.64 3.61 12.69
N ARG A 180 4.49 3.06 13.06
CA ARG A 180 4.14 1.67 12.75
C ARG A 180 3.46 1.64 11.38
N ILE A 181 3.96 0.84 10.45
CA ILE A 181 3.39 0.70 9.10
C ILE A 181 2.76 -0.69 8.98
N ASP A 182 1.45 -0.79 9.19
CA ASP A 182 0.71 -2.05 9.10
C ASP A 182 0.13 -2.24 7.69
N GLY A 183 0.42 -3.38 7.06
CA GLY A 183 -0.05 -3.77 5.72
C GLY A 183 0.90 -4.81 5.08
N PRO A 184 0.78 -5.08 3.77
CA PRO A 184 -0.22 -4.56 2.84
C PRO A 184 -1.58 -5.28 2.96
N SER A 185 -2.66 -4.56 2.65
CA SER A 185 -4.00 -5.11 2.43
C SER A 185 -4.11 -5.87 1.10
N ALA A 186 -5.24 -6.54 0.85
CA ALA A 186 -5.55 -7.13 -0.46
C ALA A 186 -5.64 -6.10 -1.62
N ALA A 187 -5.77 -4.80 -1.33
CA ALA A 187 -5.67 -3.73 -2.32
C ALA A 187 -4.22 -3.26 -2.56
N GLY A 188 -3.26 -3.76 -1.77
CA GLY A 188 -1.86 -3.30 -1.68
C GLY A 188 -1.69 -2.00 -0.90
N THR A 189 -2.66 -1.61 -0.07
CA THR A 189 -2.58 -0.41 0.77
C THR A 189 -1.98 -0.71 2.14
N PHE A 190 -1.33 0.29 2.72
CA PHE A 190 -0.81 0.30 4.08
C PHE A 190 -1.53 1.35 4.91
N THR A 191 -1.49 1.19 6.23
CA THR A 191 -1.77 2.26 7.18
C THR A 191 -0.47 2.74 7.82
N ILE A 192 -0.42 4.01 8.19
CA ILE A 192 0.70 4.61 8.92
C ILE A 192 0.15 5.07 10.27
N LYS A 193 0.74 4.60 11.37
CA LYS A 193 0.37 5.00 12.74
C LYS A 193 1.51 5.70 13.43
N THR A 194 1.18 6.65 14.30
CA THR A 194 2.09 7.20 15.32
C THR A 194 2.49 6.12 16.33
N TYR A 195 3.52 6.42 17.13
CA TYR A 195 4.09 5.53 18.14
C TYR A 195 3.06 4.95 19.13
N ASP A 196 2.06 5.74 19.50
CA ASP A 196 0.97 5.39 20.42
C ASP A 196 -0.24 4.73 19.74
N GLY A 197 -0.28 4.68 18.40
CA GLY A 197 -1.24 3.89 17.64
C GLY A 197 -2.32 4.66 16.87
N HIS A 198 -2.42 5.99 17.01
CA HIS A 198 -3.29 6.82 16.16
C HIS A 198 -2.82 6.82 14.71
N PHE A 199 -3.73 6.97 13.75
CA PHE A 199 -3.44 6.93 12.32
C PHE A 199 -3.06 8.30 11.75
N LEU A 200 -2.12 8.32 10.80
CA LEU A 200 -1.84 9.47 9.95
C LEU A 200 -2.96 9.62 8.92
N THR A 201 -3.81 10.65 9.08
CA THR A 201 -4.97 10.92 8.23
C THR A 201 -4.62 11.93 7.15
N ALA A 202 -4.64 11.53 5.87
CA ALA A 202 -4.51 12.47 4.75
C ALA A 202 -5.83 13.23 4.58
N LEU A 203 -5.91 14.45 5.11
CA LEU A 203 -7.17 15.17 5.31
C LEU A 203 -7.93 15.35 3.97
N GLY A 204 -9.20 14.92 3.91
CA GLY A 204 -9.97 14.95 2.67
C GLY A 204 -9.45 14.00 1.57
N GLY A 205 -8.67 12.97 1.92
CA GLY A 205 -8.03 12.02 1.01
C GLY A 205 -6.72 12.50 0.38
N GLY A 206 -6.15 13.62 0.83
CA GLY A 206 -5.01 14.31 0.22
C GLY A 206 -5.43 15.47 -0.69
N GLY A 207 -4.59 15.86 -1.66
CA GLY A 207 -4.86 16.99 -2.56
C GLY A 207 -4.76 18.35 -1.87
N LYS A 208 -3.88 18.51 -0.88
CA LYS A 208 -3.76 19.73 -0.03
C LYS A 208 -2.33 20.26 0.03
N SER A 209 -2.18 21.58 -0.04
CA SER A 209 -0.93 22.33 0.18
C SER A 209 -0.76 22.89 1.60
N THR A 210 -1.86 22.96 2.36
CA THR A 210 -1.90 23.38 3.76
C THR A 210 -2.79 22.43 4.55
N ASP A 211 -2.41 22.21 5.82
CA ASP A 211 -3.11 21.33 6.76
C ASP A 211 -3.50 19.99 6.13
N ALA A 212 -2.48 19.31 5.58
CA ALA A 212 -2.63 18.10 4.76
C ALA A 212 -2.81 16.83 5.60
N PHE A 213 -2.45 16.86 6.89
CA PHE A 213 -2.41 15.71 7.77
C PHE A 213 -2.87 16.02 9.18
N HIS A 214 -3.71 15.14 9.73
CA HIS A 214 -3.91 14.99 11.18
C HIS A 214 -3.29 13.67 11.66
N THR A 215 -3.25 13.49 12.98
CA THR A 215 -2.80 12.27 13.67
C THR A 215 -3.76 11.87 14.82
N ASP A 216 -5.04 12.22 14.72
CA ASP A 216 -6.07 12.06 15.77
C ASP A 216 -6.98 10.83 15.59
N ALA A 217 -6.92 10.16 14.44
CA ALA A 217 -7.81 9.05 14.12
C ALA A 217 -7.44 7.75 14.88
N VAL A 218 -8.41 7.14 15.58
CA VAL A 218 -8.26 5.84 16.25
C VAL A 218 -8.66 4.63 15.37
N GLN A 219 -9.17 4.87 14.17
CA GLN A 219 -9.61 3.83 13.22
C GLN A 219 -9.24 4.22 11.78
N ALA A 220 -8.74 3.26 10.99
CA ALA A 220 -8.40 3.49 9.59
C ALA A 220 -9.63 3.40 8.68
N ASN A 221 -9.82 4.44 7.88
CA ASN A 221 -10.76 4.53 6.77
C ASN A 221 -9.99 4.89 5.49
N THR A 222 -10.66 5.43 4.46
CA THR A 222 -10.05 5.68 3.14
C THR A 222 -9.05 6.84 3.10
N TRP A 223 -8.88 7.58 4.20
CA TRP A 223 -7.92 8.69 4.32
C TRP A 223 -6.62 8.27 5.02
N GLU A 224 -6.64 7.14 5.73
CA GLU A 224 -5.53 6.55 6.48
C GLU A 224 -4.80 5.46 5.67
N TYR A 225 -5.30 5.16 4.46
CA TYR A 225 -4.69 4.22 3.53
C TYR A 225 -3.71 4.90 2.56
N TYR A 226 -2.57 4.25 2.33
CA TYR A 226 -1.48 4.72 1.50
C TYR A 226 -0.93 3.63 0.58
N TYR A 227 -0.40 4.04 -0.58
CA TYR A 227 0.43 3.20 -1.44
C TYR A 227 1.91 3.52 -1.22
N PHE A 228 2.69 2.50 -0.85
CA PHE A 228 4.14 2.56 -0.75
C PHE A 228 4.77 2.04 -2.05
N LEU A 229 5.16 2.96 -2.92
CA LEU A 229 5.85 2.64 -4.18
C LEU A 229 7.34 2.58 -3.94
N LYS A 230 8.00 1.60 -4.56
CA LYS A 230 9.45 1.56 -4.63
C LYS A 230 9.98 2.59 -5.64
N CYS A 231 11.05 3.29 -5.29
CA CYS A 231 11.79 4.21 -6.17
C CYS A 231 13.27 3.84 -6.22
N GLY A 232 13.96 4.07 -7.34
CA GLY A 232 15.39 3.76 -7.49
C GLY A 232 15.71 2.28 -7.31
N ASP A 233 16.80 1.99 -6.57
CA ASP A 233 17.35 0.64 -6.37
C ASP A 233 16.35 -0.33 -5.69
N LEU A 234 16.12 -1.48 -6.32
CA LEU A 234 15.27 -2.58 -5.83
C LEU A 234 16.02 -3.55 -4.89
N GLY A 235 17.33 -3.37 -4.70
CA GLY A 235 18.17 -4.22 -3.87
C GLY A 235 18.35 -5.64 -4.44
N SER A 236 18.32 -6.64 -3.56
CA SER A 236 18.27 -8.07 -3.90
C SER A 236 17.72 -8.84 -2.70
N GLY A 237 16.91 -9.88 -2.94
CA GLY A 237 16.27 -10.69 -1.91
C GLY A 237 14.89 -10.19 -1.43
N TYR A 238 14.56 -8.93 -1.69
CA TYR A 238 13.29 -8.30 -1.29
C TYR A 238 12.08 -8.82 -2.08
N GLN A 239 10.91 -8.95 -1.43
CA GLN A 239 9.65 -9.29 -2.09
C GLN A 239 8.90 -8.04 -2.55
N TYR A 240 8.48 -8.05 -3.82
CA TYR A 240 7.63 -7.03 -4.42
C TYR A 240 6.37 -7.64 -5.02
N ALA A 241 5.29 -6.88 -4.98
CA ALA A 241 4.13 -7.07 -5.85
C ALA A 241 4.18 -6.08 -7.00
N ILE A 242 3.82 -6.53 -8.20
CA ILE A 242 4.02 -5.79 -9.44
C ILE A 242 2.65 -5.48 -10.05
N ARG A 243 2.35 -4.19 -10.26
CA ARG A 243 1.04 -3.67 -10.69
C ARG A 243 1.19 -2.74 -11.89
N PRO A 244 0.40 -2.83 -12.98
CA PRO A 244 0.43 -1.83 -14.05
C PRO A 244 0.05 -0.43 -13.53
N THR A 245 0.77 0.61 -13.93
CA THR A 245 0.52 1.99 -13.48
C THR A 245 -0.93 2.43 -13.69
N GLY A 246 -1.49 3.14 -12.72
CA GLY A 246 -2.88 3.61 -12.80
C GLY A 246 -3.96 2.54 -12.62
N THR A 247 -3.60 1.30 -12.23
CA THR A 247 -4.54 0.27 -11.76
C THR A 247 -4.50 0.16 -10.23
N GLY A 248 -5.46 -0.58 -9.65
CA GLY A 248 -5.75 -0.59 -8.21
C GLY A 248 -7.21 -0.21 -7.94
N ASN A 249 -7.67 -0.42 -6.70
CA ASN A 249 -8.93 0.17 -6.27
C ASN A 249 -8.69 1.68 -6.08
N ILE A 250 -9.33 2.48 -6.94
CA ILE A 250 -9.39 3.93 -6.79
C ILE A 250 -10.87 4.26 -6.61
N PRO A 251 -11.32 4.70 -5.42
CA PRO A 251 -12.72 4.95 -5.16
C PRO A 251 -13.34 5.90 -6.18
N GLY A 252 -14.47 5.50 -6.77
CA GLY A 252 -15.12 6.23 -7.86
C GLY A 252 -14.59 5.97 -9.27
N LYS A 253 -13.57 5.09 -9.46
CA LYS A 253 -13.10 4.64 -10.79
C LYS A 253 -13.30 3.15 -11.09
N GLY A 254 -13.79 2.39 -10.11
CA GLY A 254 -14.07 0.95 -10.25
C GLY A 254 -12.96 0.04 -9.72
N ASP A 255 -13.35 -1.10 -9.19
CA ASP A 255 -12.50 -2.01 -8.42
C ASP A 255 -11.69 -2.95 -9.32
N PHE A 256 -10.62 -2.44 -9.93
CA PHE A 256 -9.68 -3.25 -10.72
C PHE A 256 -8.29 -3.27 -10.06
N VAL A 257 -8.19 -4.07 -9.00
CA VAL A 257 -6.90 -4.44 -8.43
C VAL A 257 -6.25 -5.49 -9.34
N SER A 258 -5.10 -5.13 -9.91
CA SER A 258 -4.46 -5.88 -11.01
C SER A 258 -2.98 -6.13 -10.70
N TYR A 259 -2.69 -7.04 -9.77
CA TYR A 259 -1.33 -7.54 -9.57
C TYR A 259 -1.01 -8.66 -10.56
N LEU A 260 0.23 -8.65 -11.07
CA LEU A 260 0.85 -9.87 -11.61
C LEU A 260 0.88 -10.92 -10.49
N THR A 261 0.43 -12.12 -10.80
CA THR A 261 0.28 -13.23 -9.85
C THR A 261 0.65 -14.53 -10.53
N ALA A 262 1.62 -15.25 -9.97
CA ALA A 262 1.89 -16.64 -10.32
C ALA A 262 0.74 -17.53 -9.81
N LEU A 263 0.03 -18.19 -10.73
CA LEU A 263 -1.00 -19.15 -10.36
C LEU A 263 -0.37 -20.32 -9.59
N ASN A 264 -1.11 -20.83 -8.60
CA ASN A 264 -0.63 -21.82 -7.62
C ASN A 264 0.67 -21.45 -6.87
N GLY A 265 1.13 -20.18 -6.95
CA GLY A 265 2.38 -19.71 -6.35
C GLY A 265 3.64 -20.10 -7.13
N GLY A 266 3.50 -20.62 -8.35
CA GLY A 266 4.58 -21.08 -9.22
C GLY A 266 4.46 -22.56 -9.60
N GLY A 267 5.35 -23.03 -10.49
CA GLY A 267 5.42 -24.42 -10.95
C GLY A 267 4.62 -24.73 -12.22
N MET A 268 4.12 -23.72 -12.95
CA MET A 268 3.24 -23.89 -14.11
C MET A 268 3.90 -23.54 -15.44
N ALA A 269 3.74 -24.41 -16.44
CA ALA A 269 4.27 -24.28 -17.81
C ALA A 269 3.20 -23.89 -18.86
N SER A 270 2.03 -23.42 -18.41
CA SER A 270 0.97 -22.85 -19.24
C SER A 270 0.03 -22.04 -18.34
N GLN A 271 -0.55 -20.95 -18.85
CA GLN A 271 -1.41 -20.00 -18.12
C GLN A 271 -0.80 -19.52 -16.79
N ALA A 272 0.53 -19.48 -16.70
CA ALA A 272 1.24 -19.48 -15.42
C ALA A 272 1.10 -18.18 -14.61
N ILE A 273 0.81 -17.07 -15.27
CA ILE A 273 0.65 -15.74 -14.68
C ILE A 273 -0.73 -15.16 -15.06
N THR A 274 -1.44 -14.60 -14.09
CA THR A 274 -2.55 -13.65 -14.33
C THR A 274 -2.12 -12.24 -13.93
N ALA A 275 -2.71 -11.23 -14.57
CA ALA A 275 -2.57 -9.83 -14.17
C ALA A 275 -3.84 -9.24 -13.51
N PHE A 276 -4.88 -10.07 -13.29
CA PHE A 276 -6.19 -9.63 -12.81
C PHE A 276 -6.49 -10.29 -11.46
N SER A 277 -5.95 -9.72 -10.38
CA SER A 277 -6.19 -10.20 -9.02
C SER A 277 -5.82 -9.16 -7.96
N GLY A 278 -6.52 -9.23 -6.82
CA GLY A 278 -6.07 -8.61 -5.57
C GLY A 278 -4.73 -9.17 -5.09
N LEU A 279 -4.08 -8.45 -4.18
CA LEU A 279 -2.79 -8.86 -3.62
C LEU A 279 -2.95 -10.15 -2.82
N GLN A 280 -2.28 -11.20 -3.25
CA GLN A 280 -2.33 -12.53 -2.64
C GLN A 280 -0.94 -13.18 -2.60
N ALA A 281 -0.84 -14.41 -2.09
CA ALA A 281 0.44 -15.11 -1.95
C ALA A 281 1.23 -15.18 -3.28
N GLY A 282 0.58 -15.64 -4.35
CA GLY A 282 1.18 -15.75 -5.70
C GLY A 282 1.56 -14.42 -6.34
N SER A 283 1.12 -13.28 -5.81
CA SER A 283 1.50 -11.93 -6.28
C SER A 283 2.88 -11.48 -5.77
N ARG A 284 3.50 -12.26 -4.89
CA ARG A 284 4.75 -11.93 -4.20
C ARG A 284 5.92 -12.52 -4.97
N PHE A 285 6.72 -11.67 -5.61
CA PHE A 285 7.94 -12.06 -6.30
C PHE A 285 9.16 -11.60 -5.51
N ARG A 286 10.05 -12.53 -5.12
CA ARG A 286 11.36 -12.18 -4.57
C ARG A 286 12.31 -11.83 -5.72
N LEU A 287 12.79 -10.59 -5.75
CA LEU A 287 13.68 -10.09 -6.79
C LEU A 287 15.14 -10.39 -6.43
N LEU A 288 15.77 -11.29 -7.18
CA LEU A 288 17.18 -11.65 -7.03
C LEU A 288 18.01 -10.93 -8.10
N ARG A 289 18.80 -9.93 -7.70
CA ARG A 289 19.74 -9.23 -8.57
C ARG A 289 20.86 -10.17 -9.03
N GLN A 290 21.11 -10.18 -10.33
CA GLN A 290 22.13 -10.97 -11.01
C GLN A 290 23.42 -10.17 -11.21
N SER A 291 24.52 -10.85 -11.52
CA SER A 291 25.85 -10.23 -11.73
C SER A 291 25.92 -9.28 -12.94
N ASP A 292 25.03 -9.46 -13.92
CA ASP A 292 24.85 -8.57 -15.08
C ASP A 292 23.88 -7.40 -14.81
N GLY A 293 23.43 -7.24 -13.56
CA GLY A 293 22.49 -6.19 -13.14
C GLY A 293 21.02 -6.48 -13.44
N SER A 294 20.69 -7.56 -14.15
CA SER A 294 19.31 -8.02 -14.33
C SER A 294 18.72 -8.61 -13.04
N TYR A 295 17.44 -8.97 -13.08
CA TYR A 295 16.71 -9.61 -11.99
C TYR A 295 16.11 -10.93 -12.42
N ALA A 296 16.21 -11.92 -11.54
CA ALA A 296 15.31 -13.07 -11.54
C ALA A 296 14.17 -12.83 -10.55
N LEU A 297 12.95 -13.20 -10.93
CA LEU A 297 11.75 -13.06 -10.11
C LEU A 297 11.36 -14.44 -9.58
N GLN A 298 11.79 -14.77 -8.36
CA GLN A 298 11.41 -16.01 -7.68
C GLN A 298 9.94 -15.94 -7.25
N THR A 299 9.17 -16.97 -7.56
CA THR A 299 7.74 -17.06 -7.22
C THR A 299 7.52 -17.41 -5.74
N SER A 300 6.31 -17.18 -5.23
CA SER A 300 6.00 -17.32 -3.79
C SER A 300 6.18 -18.73 -3.21
N ASN A 301 6.26 -19.77 -4.05
CA ASN A 301 6.62 -21.13 -3.62
C ASN A 301 8.11 -21.29 -3.23
N GLY A 302 8.96 -20.27 -3.43
CA GLY A 302 10.35 -20.23 -2.99
C GLY A 302 11.33 -21.10 -3.78
N VAL A 303 10.88 -21.82 -4.81
CA VAL A 303 11.70 -22.77 -5.59
C VAL A 303 11.68 -22.52 -7.10
N ASN A 304 10.72 -21.74 -7.59
CA ASN A 304 10.54 -21.47 -9.02
C ASN A 304 10.78 -20.01 -9.40
N TYR A 305 10.96 -19.76 -10.70
CA TYR A 305 11.23 -18.44 -11.27
C TYR A 305 10.30 -18.11 -12.44
N LEU A 306 9.93 -16.83 -12.57
CA LEU A 306 9.29 -16.30 -13.76
C LEU A 306 10.20 -16.51 -14.98
N THR A 307 9.66 -17.04 -16.07
CA THR A 307 10.38 -17.37 -17.30
C THR A 307 9.76 -16.64 -18.48
N ALA A 308 10.53 -15.84 -19.23
CA ALA A 308 10.10 -15.30 -20.52
C ALA A 308 10.34 -16.34 -21.61
N VAL A 309 9.29 -16.99 -22.09
CA VAL A 309 9.38 -18.11 -23.04
C VAL A 309 10.07 -17.65 -24.34
N GLY A 310 11.05 -18.41 -24.82
CA GLY A 310 11.87 -18.00 -25.98
C GLY A 310 12.74 -16.75 -25.75
N GLY A 311 12.88 -16.29 -24.50
CA GLY A 311 13.46 -15.00 -24.14
C GLY A 311 12.50 -13.81 -24.29
N GLY A 312 11.22 -14.05 -24.56
CA GLY A 312 10.21 -13.04 -24.90
C GLY A 312 10.16 -12.70 -26.39
N GLY A 313 9.13 -11.94 -26.79
CA GLY A 313 8.88 -11.57 -28.20
C GLY A 313 7.94 -12.50 -28.98
N ILE A 314 7.38 -13.53 -28.32
CA ILE A 314 6.46 -14.50 -28.94
C ILE A 314 5.13 -13.83 -29.32
N ALA A 315 4.58 -14.18 -30.48
CA ALA A 315 3.40 -13.53 -31.05
C ALA A 315 2.06 -14.10 -30.56
N SER A 316 2.05 -15.34 -30.07
CA SER A 316 0.85 -16.08 -29.68
C SER A 316 1.22 -17.30 -28.82
N GLY A 317 0.41 -17.61 -27.80
CA GLY A 317 0.63 -18.72 -26.89
C GLY A 317 1.03 -18.26 -25.48
N ASP A 318 1.54 -19.18 -24.67
CA ASP A 318 2.01 -18.88 -23.32
C ASP A 318 3.33 -18.08 -23.36
N ASN A 319 3.22 -16.79 -23.09
CA ASN A 319 4.35 -15.84 -23.13
C ASN A 319 5.24 -15.89 -21.87
N LEU A 320 4.73 -16.48 -20.77
CA LEU A 320 5.37 -16.55 -19.46
C LEU A 320 5.10 -17.90 -18.79
N HIS A 321 6.15 -18.53 -18.26
CA HIS A 321 6.04 -19.71 -17.40
C HIS A 321 6.53 -19.42 -15.97
N THR A 322 6.29 -20.37 -15.06
CA THR A 322 6.83 -20.42 -13.69
C THR A 322 7.37 -21.79 -13.29
N ASP A 323 7.69 -22.68 -14.23
CA ASP A 323 8.15 -24.05 -13.94
C ASP A 323 9.68 -24.20 -13.80
N ALA A 324 10.45 -23.22 -14.30
CA ALA A 324 11.91 -23.18 -14.15
C ALA A 324 12.34 -23.16 -12.67
N ARG A 325 13.34 -24.00 -12.32
CA ARG A 325 13.93 -24.12 -10.95
C ARG A 325 15.35 -23.56 -10.84
N GLN A 326 15.87 -22.98 -11.90
CA GLN A 326 17.19 -22.35 -11.96
C GLN A 326 17.09 -21.06 -12.75
N VAL A 327 17.95 -20.08 -12.46
CA VAL A 327 18.06 -18.85 -13.24
C VAL A 327 19.02 -19.09 -14.40
N GLN A 328 18.50 -19.11 -15.62
CA GLN A 328 19.25 -19.16 -16.87
C GLN A 328 19.01 -17.85 -17.65
N ALA A 329 19.00 -17.89 -18.98
CA ALA A 329 18.86 -16.68 -19.80
C ALA A 329 17.42 -16.13 -19.84
N TRP A 330 16.40 -16.98 -19.68
CA TRP A 330 14.99 -16.61 -19.87
C TRP A 330 14.31 -16.12 -18.59
N GLU A 331 14.91 -16.41 -17.45
CA GLU A 331 14.46 -15.97 -16.12
C GLU A 331 15.07 -14.60 -15.74
N LYS A 332 15.84 -13.99 -16.65
CA LYS A 332 16.50 -12.69 -16.47
C LYS A 332 15.76 -11.55 -17.14
N PHE A 333 15.42 -10.54 -16.33
CA PHE A 333 14.71 -9.35 -16.75
C PHE A 333 15.49 -8.09 -16.36
N LYS A 334 15.61 -7.12 -17.27
CA LYS A 334 16.09 -5.78 -16.90
C LYS A 334 14.90 -4.98 -16.38
N ILE A 335 14.90 -4.66 -15.09
CA ILE A 335 13.88 -3.82 -14.46
C ILE A 335 14.48 -2.42 -14.31
N VAL A 336 13.93 -1.44 -15.03
CA VAL A 336 14.53 -0.10 -15.19
C VAL A 336 13.55 0.98 -14.72
N GLU A 337 13.96 1.79 -13.76
CA GLU A 337 13.15 2.93 -13.26
C GLU A 337 12.85 3.93 -14.39
N GLN A 338 11.63 4.46 -14.35
CA GLN A 338 11.04 5.46 -15.21
C GLN A 338 10.53 6.62 -14.33
N PRO A 339 10.13 7.77 -14.91
CA PRO A 339 9.46 8.82 -14.15
C PRO A 339 8.26 8.31 -13.33
N ASN A 340 7.98 9.03 -12.23
CA ASN A 340 6.94 8.71 -11.26
C ASN A 340 7.08 7.36 -10.53
N CYS A 341 8.32 6.89 -10.33
CA CYS A 341 8.64 5.61 -9.68
C CYS A 341 7.87 4.42 -10.28
N SER A 342 7.75 4.45 -11.60
CA SER A 342 7.29 3.32 -12.40
C SER A 342 8.49 2.62 -13.04
N TYR A 343 8.31 1.38 -13.48
CA TYR A 343 9.38 0.54 -13.99
C TYR A 343 8.97 -0.10 -15.32
N THR A 344 9.89 -0.18 -16.26
CA THR A 344 9.79 -1.10 -17.40
C THR A 344 10.44 -2.42 -17.03
N ILE A 345 9.84 -3.52 -17.48
CA ILE A 345 10.38 -4.88 -17.32
C ILE A 345 10.69 -5.42 -18.72
N GLN A 346 11.98 -5.47 -19.07
CA GLN A 346 12.46 -5.91 -20.38
C GLN A 346 12.99 -7.35 -20.29
N THR A 347 12.63 -8.20 -21.25
CA THR A 347 13.11 -9.58 -21.38
C THR A 347 14.49 -9.65 -22.05
N VAL A 348 15.16 -10.80 -21.99
CA VAL A 348 16.50 -10.98 -22.59
C VAL A 348 16.52 -10.73 -24.10
N SER A 349 15.43 -11.03 -24.83
CA SER A 349 15.28 -10.74 -26.27
C SER A 349 14.99 -9.26 -26.58
N GLY A 350 15.03 -8.36 -25.58
CA GLY A 350 14.90 -6.91 -25.76
C GLY A 350 13.47 -6.36 -25.81
N PHE A 351 12.46 -7.24 -25.82
CA PHE A 351 11.05 -6.85 -25.74
C PHE A 351 10.62 -6.52 -24.30
N TYR A 352 9.49 -5.83 -24.17
CA TYR A 352 8.93 -5.45 -22.88
C TYR A 352 7.73 -6.30 -22.49
N LEU A 353 7.57 -6.50 -21.18
CA LEU A 353 6.37 -7.04 -20.56
C LEU A 353 5.28 -5.94 -20.52
N ALA A 354 4.03 -6.29 -20.84
CA ALA A 354 2.88 -5.42 -20.64
C ALA A 354 1.59 -6.20 -20.35
N VAL A 355 0.64 -5.51 -19.74
CA VAL A 355 -0.70 -6.01 -19.41
C VAL A 355 -1.76 -5.25 -20.21
N GLY A 356 -2.69 -5.96 -20.85
CA GLY A 356 -3.83 -5.36 -21.54
C GLY A 356 -4.90 -4.86 -20.53
N PRO A 357 -5.54 -3.70 -20.77
CA PRO A 357 -6.53 -3.15 -19.86
C PRO A 357 -7.74 -4.09 -19.74
N GLY A 358 -8.24 -4.28 -18.52
CA GLY A 358 -9.47 -5.02 -18.20
C GLY A 358 -9.52 -6.51 -18.57
N SER A 359 -8.48 -7.07 -19.21
CA SER A 359 -8.57 -8.34 -19.95
C SER A 359 -7.67 -9.46 -19.43
N SER A 360 -6.95 -9.22 -18.32
CA SER A 360 -5.86 -10.05 -17.75
C SER A 360 -4.71 -10.43 -18.70
N SER A 361 -4.80 -10.08 -19.98
CA SER A 361 -3.89 -10.47 -21.05
C SER A 361 -2.46 -9.94 -20.84
N ILE A 362 -1.48 -10.80 -21.07
CA ILE A 362 -0.06 -10.50 -20.85
C ILE A 362 0.74 -10.73 -22.14
N SER A 363 1.46 -9.70 -22.55
CA SER A 363 2.36 -9.74 -23.70
C SER A 363 3.81 -9.56 -23.25
N THR A 364 4.71 -10.37 -23.81
CA THR A 364 6.17 -10.14 -23.77
C THR A 364 6.69 -9.69 -25.13
N ARG A 365 5.82 -9.22 -26.03
CA ARG A 365 6.14 -8.77 -27.40
C ARG A 365 5.73 -7.31 -27.59
N ILE A 366 6.33 -6.44 -26.79
CA ILE A 366 6.07 -5.00 -26.77
C ILE A 366 7.38 -4.26 -27.07
N SER A 367 7.31 -3.22 -27.89
CA SER A 367 8.42 -2.30 -28.19
C SER A 367 8.76 -1.42 -26.97
N ASP A 368 9.84 -0.62 -27.04
CA ASP A 368 10.14 0.36 -25.99
C ASP A 368 8.95 1.32 -25.76
N PRO A 369 8.32 1.30 -24.56
CA PRO A 369 7.16 2.12 -24.24
C PRO A 369 7.49 3.61 -24.00
N ASN A 370 8.77 3.99 -24.10
CA ASN A 370 9.21 5.39 -24.16
C ASN A 370 9.38 5.89 -25.60
N ALA A 371 9.73 5.01 -26.53
CA ALA A 371 9.82 5.35 -27.95
C ALA A 371 8.43 5.48 -28.61
N ALA A 372 7.47 4.63 -28.22
CA ALA A 372 6.08 4.75 -28.62
C ALA A 372 5.13 4.19 -27.54
N PRO A 373 4.04 4.90 -27.17
CA PRO A 373 3.03 4.35 -26.27
C PRO A 373 2.40 3.06 -26.83
N SER A 374 2.39 2.01 -26.04
CA SER A 374 1.85 0.70 -26.45
C SER A 374 0.32 0.78 -26.56
N ILE A 375 -0.21 0.77 -27.79
CA ILE A 375 -1.66 0.85 -28.02
C ILE A 375 -2.34 -0.38 -27.39
N GLY A 376 -3.26 -0.15 -26.46
CA GLY A 376 -4.00 -1.22 -25.78
C GLY A 376 -3.21 -2.03 -24.77
N TYR A 377 -2.03 -1.59 -24.33
CA TYR A 377 -1.20 -2.29 -23.33
C TYR A 377 -0.51 -1.31 -22.38
N ASN A 378 -0.39 -1.66 -21.10
CA ASN A 378 0.44 -0.93 -20.14
C ASN A 378 1.72 -1.71 -19.81
N ALA A 379 2.86 -1.15 -20.23
CA ALA A 379 4.21 -1.69 -20.05
C ALA A 379 5.00 -1.02 -18.91
N LYS A 380 4.35 -0.14 -18.12
CA LYS A 380 4.95 0.55 -16.97
C LYS A 380 4.28 0.06 -15.69
N PHE A 381 5.09 -0.36 -14.74
CA PHE A 381 4.64 -1.03 -13.51
C PHE A 381 5.05 -0.25 -12.26
N GLU A 382 4.18 -0.27 -11.26
CA GLU A 382 4.47 0.16 -9.90
C GLU A 382 4.89 -1.08 -9.10
N LEU A 383 6.03 -1.02 -8.43
CA LEU A 383 6.49 -2.06 -7.51
C LEU A 383 6.10 -1.64 -6.10
N ILE A 384 5.24 -2.43 -5.47
CA ILE A 384 4.83 -2.26 -4.07
C ILE A 384 5.63 -3.25 -3.23
N MET A 385 6.27 -2.75 -2.17
CA MET A 385 7.04 -3.56 -1.23
C MET A 385 6.10 -4.44 -0.41
N VAL A 386 6.35 -5.74 -0.25
CA VAL A 386 5.41 -6.65 0.44
C VAL A 386 6.02 -7.57 1.49
N GLY A 387 7.36 -7.64 1.61
CA GLY A 387 8.07 -8.34 2.67
C GLY A 387 9.53 -8.64 2.33
N LEU A 388 10.30 -9.16 3.30
CA LEU A 388 11.68 -9.63 3.09
C LEU A 388 11.70 -11.06 2.50
#